data_AF-A0A377K1T3-F1
#
_entry.id   AF-A0A377K1T3-F1
#
_cell.length_a   1.000
_cell.length_b   1.000
_cell.length_c   1.000
_cell.angle_alpha   90.00
_cell.angle_beta   90.00
_cell.angle_gamma   90.00
#
_symmetry.space_group_name_H-M   'P 1'
#
loop_
_entity.id
_entity.type
_entity.pdbx_description
1 polymer ?
#
loop_
_entity_poly.entity_id
_entity_poly.type
_entity_poly.pdbx_seq_one_letter_code
_entity_poly.pdbx_strand_id
1 'polypeptide(L)'
;MINTNVILTREQKSAIAEALDVSLDDLEELRIKASNKRKTSFKDDFSMIFKTNIGTLAKMKLTPTSFRIIIYLFSIIDYGNILVNFSQSRVAKDLGLQKSNVSRAFKELFEKKILIRNAEDDHVYFEL
;
A
#
# COMPACT_ATOMS: atom_id res chain seq x y z
N MET A 1 8.82 -0.29 23.87
CA MET A 1 9.17 1.05 23.31
C MET A 1 9.89 1.79 24.42
N ILE A 2 11.09 2.31 24.15
CA ILE A 2 11.79 3.16 25.12
C ILE A 2 11.26 4.58 24.86
N ASN A 3 10.44 5.11 25.76
CA ASN A 3 10.09 6.53 25.76
C ASN A 3 11.27 7.27 26.39
N THR A 4 12.24 7.66 25.58
CA THR A 4 13.33 8.53 26.03
C THR A 4 12.83 9.97 25.95
N ASN A 5 12.61 10.60 27.11
CA ASN A 5 12.36 12.04 27.15
C ASN A 5 13.68 12.75 26.85
N VAL A 6 13.79 13.33 25.65
CA VAL A 6 14.95 14.14 25.25
C VAL A 6 14.63 15.60 25.58
N ILE A 7 15.41 16.20 26.47
CA ILE A 7 15.33 17.64 26.77
C ILE A 7 16.18 18.37 25.73
N LEU A 8 15.55 19.21 24.91
CA LEU A 8 16.21 20.02 23.89
C LEU A 8 16.77 21.32 24.48
N THR A 9 17.96 21.73 24.02
CA THR A 9 18.55 23.02 24.39
C THR A 9 17.78 24.18 23.73
N ARG A 10 17.96 25.41 24.25
CA ARG A 10 17.30 26.60 23.69
C ARG A 10 17.69 26.86 22.22
N GLU A 11 18.96 26.63 21.89
CA GLU A 11 19.47 26.73 20.52
C GLU A 11 18.81 25.71 19.59
N GLN A 12 18.66 24.46 20.04
CA GLN A 12 17.96 23.41 19.29
C GLN A 12 16.48 23.75 19.10
N LYS A 13 15.81 24.28 20.12
CA LYS A 13 14.41 24.75 20.01
C LYS A 13 14.29 25.91 19.01
N SER A 14 15.23 26.85 19.00
CA SER A 14 15.23 27.98 18.08
C SER A 14 15.40 27.55 16.63
N ALA A 15 16.32 26.63 16.35
CA ALA A 15 16.53 26.10 15.01
C ALA A 15 15.31 25.32 14.49
N ILE A 16 14.60 24.60 15.38
CA ILE A 16 13.35 23.90 15.04
C ILE A 16 12.22 24.90 14.80
N ALA A 17 12.09 25.93 15.64
CA ALA A 17 11.09 26.99 15.51
C ALA A 17 11.21 27.69 14.15
N GLU A 18 12.43 28.07 13.77
CA GLU A 18 12.74 28.68 12.49
C GLU A 18 12.41 27.75 11.31
N ALA A 19 12.79 26.47 11.39
CA ALA A 19 12.51 25.50 10.33
C ALA A 19 11.01 25.17 10.15
N LEU A 20 10.20 25.37 11.19
CA LEU A 20 8.77 25.10 11.20
C LEU A 20 7.91 26.36 11.04
N ASP A 21 8.54 27.55 10.98
CA ASP A 21 7.89 28.86 10.92
C ASP A 21 6.90 29.09 12.08
N VAL A 22 7.31 28.73 13.30
CA VAL A 22 6.53 28.92 14.54
C VAL A 22 7.35 29.66 15.59
N SER A 23 6.69 30.29 16.57
CA SER A 23 7.42 30.92 17.66
C SER A 23 7.97 29.87 18.64
N LEU A 24 9.01 30.25 19.38
CA LEU A 24 9.59 29.41 20.44
C LEU A 24 8.56 29.04 21.53
N ASP A 25 7.57 29.89 21.75
CA ASP A 25 6.53 29.72 22.75
C ASP A 25 5.42 28.76 22.26
N ASP A 26 5.27 28.58 20.93
CA ASP A 26 4.31 27.64 20.33
C ASP A 26 4.79 26.17 20.38
N LEU A 27 6.04 25.92 20.82
CA LEU A 27 6.67 24.61 20.88
C LEU A 27 6.45 23.87 22.22
N GLU A 28 5.31 24.08 22.89
CA GLU A 28 5.01 23.55 24.24
C GLU A 28 5.14 22.01 24.32
N GLU A 29 4.73 21.27 23.29
CA GLU A 29 4.90 19.81 23.21
C GLU A 29 5.50 19.35 21.87
N LEU A 30 6.82 19.11 21.84
CA LEU A 30 7.51 18.54 20.68
C LEU A 30 7.69 17.01 20.83
N ARG A 31 7.00 16.21 20.01
CA ARG A 31 7.18 14.74 19.98
C ARG A 31 8.10 14.30 18.84
N ILE A 32 9.37 14.04 19.16
CA ILE A 32 10.34 13.50 18.19
C ILE A 32 10.26 11.97 18.16
N LYS A 33 9.85 11.41 17.02
CA LYS A 33 9.90 9.96 16.78
C LYS A 33 11.07 9.63 15.87
N ALA A 34 12.24 9.39 16.47
CA ALA A 34 13.38 8.83 15.75
C ALA A 34 13.20 7.31 15.62
N SER A 35 13.23 6.81 14.39
CA SER A 35 13.34 5.38 14.13
C SER A 35 14.54 5.15 13.23
N ASN A 36 15.35 4.14 13.54
CA ASN A 36 16.39 3.72 12.62
C ASN A 36 15.71 3.35 11.30
N LYS A 37 16.12 4.00 10.21
CA LYS A 37 15.71 3.61 8.86
C LYS A 37 16.24 2.19 8.66
N ARG A 38 15.41 1.17 8.94
CA ARG A 38 15.70 -0.18 8.48
C ARG A 38 15.78 -0.04 6.96
N LYS A 39 16.98 -0.13 6.40
CA LYS A 39 17.12 -0.47 4.99
C LYS A 39 16.49 -1.86 4.88
N THR A 40 15.20 -1.92 4.61
CA THR A 40 14.62 -3.07 3.93
C THR A 40 15.49 -3.24 2.71
N SER A 41 16.31 -4.28 2.74
CA SER A 41 17.23 -4.60 1.67
C SER A 41 16.44 -4.61 0.36
N PHE A 42 16.71 -3.69 -0.57
CA PHE A 42 16.16 -3.71 -1.94
C PHE A 42 16.70 -4.91 -2.75
N LYS A 43 17.16 -5.98 -2.09
CA LYS A 43 17.66 -7.18 -2.76
C LYS A 43 16.53 -8.10 -3.22
N ASP A 44 15.32 -7.92 -2.69
CA ASP A 44 14.13 -8.67 -3.07
C ASP A 44 13.24 -7.82 -3.97
N ASP A 45 12.47 -8.48 -4.83
CA ASP A 45 11.47 -7.83 -5.69
C ASP A 45 10.42 -7.12 -4.83
N PHE A 46 9.98 -5.94 -5.28
CA PHE A 46 8.97 -5.16 -4.60
C PHE A 46 7.95 -4.59 -5.59
N SER A 47 6.75 -4.35 -5.10
CA SER A 47 5.65 -3.80 -5.88
C SER A 47 5.30 -2.40 -5.40
N MET A 48 5.17 -1.46 -6.33
CA MET A 48 4.85 -0.07 -6.03
C MET A 48 3.35 0.14 -6.07
N ILE A 49 2.75 0.49 -4.94
CA ILE A 49 1.30 0.72 -4.83
C ILE A 49 1.07 2.06 -4.12
N PHE A 50 0.15 2.86 -4.65
CA PHE A 50 -0.24 4.11 -4.02
C PHE A 50 -0.90 3.85 -2.66
N LYS A 51 -0.51 4.63 -1.65
CA LYS A 51 -1.08 4.54 -0.29
C LYS A 51 -2.59 4.76 -0.28
N THR A 52 -3.07 5.66 -1.15
CA THR A 52 -4.50 5.93 -1.37
C THR A 52 -5.24 4.66 -1.77
N ASN A 53 -4.68 3.87 -2.70
CA ASN A 53 -5.30 2.68 -3.25
C ASN A 53 -5.48 1.61 -2.18
N ILE A 54 -4.46 1.40 -1.33
CA ILE A 54 -4.56 0.54 -0.16
C ILE A 54 -5.65 1.02 0.80
N GLY A 55 -5.69 2.33 1.07
CA GLY A 55 -6.71 2.93 1.94
C GLY A 55 -8.13 2.79 1.40
N THR A 56 -8.31 2.95 0.09
CA THR A 56 -9.59 2.74 -0.61
C THR A 56 -10.01 1.28 -0.50
N LEU A 57 -9.13 0.34 -0.86
CA LEU A 57 -9.40 -1.10 -0.79
C LEU A 57 -9.80 -1.57 0.60
N ALA A 58 -9.12 -1.10 1.63
CA ALA A 58 -9.42 -1.45 3.02
C ALA A 58 -10.83 -0.99 3.47
N LYS A 59 -11.39 0.03 2.84
CA LYS A 59 -12.74 0.55 3.13
C LYS A 59 -13.83 -0.08 2.26
N MET A 60 -13.46 -0.79 1.19
CA MET A 60 -14.42 -1.45 0.31
C MET A 60 -15.01 -2.69 0.98
N LYS A 61 -16.32 -2.90 0.81
CA LYS A 61 -16.99 -4.15 1.19
C LYS A 61 -16.68 -5.22 0.14
N LEU A 62 -15.52 -5.87 0.32
CA LEU A 62 -15.06 -6.99 -0.50
C LEU A 62 -15.26 -8.31 0.22
N THR A 63 -15.49 -9.37 -0.55
CA THR A 63 -15.42 -10.72 0.03
C THR A 63 -13.99 -11.04 0.48
N PRO A 64 -13.80 -11.88 1.52
CA PRO A 64 -12.46 -12.30 1.96
C PRO A 64 -11.62 -12.92 0.84
N THR A 65 -12.27 -13.67 -0.08
CA THR A 65 -11.63 -14.25 -1.26
C THR A 65 -11.12 -13.17 -2.21
N SER A 66 -11.94 -12.18 -2.55
CA SER A 66 -11.53 -11.07 -3.41
C SER A 66 -10.39 -10.26 -2.78
N PHE A 67 -10.47 -9.98 -1.49
CA PHE A 67 -9.39 -9.28 -0.79
C PHE A 67 -8.08 -10.09 -0.84
N ARG A 68 -8.13 -11.40 -0.57
CA ARG A 68 -6.97 -12.29 -0.65
C ARG A 68 -6.36 -12.32 -2.07
N ILE A 69 -7.20 -12.33 -3.10
CA ILE A 69 -6.74 -12.28 -4.50
C ILE A 69 -6.07 -10.94 -4.80
N ILE A 70 -6.60 -9.81 -4.34
CA ILE A 70 -5.97 -8.49 -4.56
C ILE A 70 -4.55 -8.46 -3.96
N ILE A 71 -4.37 -8.93 -2.73
CA ILE A 71 -3.05 -8.99 -2.09
C ILE A 71 -2.08 -9.88 -2.88
N TYR A 72 -2.59 -10.98 -3.45
CA TYR A 72 -1.79 -11.82 -4.34
C TYR A 72 -1.44 -11.11 -5.66
N LEU A 73 -2.40 -10.43 -6.28
CA LEU A 73 -2.18 -9.68 -7.52
C LEU A 73 -1.12 -8.58 -7.32
N PHE A 74 -1.09 -7.96 -6.15
CA PHE A 74 -0.02 -7.03 -5.77
C PHE A 74 1.37 -7.67 -5.71
N SER A 75 1.50 -8.97 -5.50
CA SER A 75 2.80 -9.65 -5.52
C SER A 75 3.30 -10.00 -6.93
N ILE A 76 2.44 -9.90 -7.95
CA ILE A 76 2.75 -10.25 -9.34
C ILE A 76 2.53 -9.08 -10.30
N ILE A 77 2.25 -7.89 -9.77
CA ILE A 77 2.05 -6.69 -10.56
C ILE A 77 3.40 -6.23 -11.11
N ASP A 78 3.45 -5.97 -12.41
CA ASP A 78 4.61 -5.37 -13.04
C ASP A 78 4.42 -3.84 -13.13
N TYR A 79 5.55 -3.13 -13.14
CA TYR A 79 5.70 -1.68 -13.20
C TYR A 79 4.42 -0.89 -13.51
N GLY A 80 3.92 -0.11 -12.54
CA GLY A 80 2.69 0.65 -12.66
C GLY A 80 1.47 -0.09 -12.10
N ASN A 81 0.39 -0.15 -12.88
CA ASN A 81 -0.88 -0.76 -12.49
C ASN A 81 -1.28 -1.98 -13.34
N ILE A 82 -0.35 -2.53 -14.15
CA ILE A 82 -0.65 -3.58 -15.15
C ILE A 82 -0.43 -4.97 -14.56
N LEU A 83 -1.38 -5.87 -14.78
CA LEU A 83 -1.27 -7.29 -14.46
C LEU A 83 -0.90 -8.07 -15.71
N VAL A 84 0.38 -8.35 -15.89
CA VAL A 84 0.85 -9.22 -16.97
C VAL A 84 0.97 -10.66 -16.50
N ASN A 85 0.89 -11.62 -17.45
CA ASN A 85 1.18 -13.03 -17.21
C ASN A 85 0.38 -13.70 -16.07
N PHE A 86 -0.83 -13.21 -15.76
CA PHE A 86 -1.72 -13.82 -14.77
C PHE A 86 -2.84 -14.64 -15.44
N SER A 87 -3.28 -15.69 -14.77
CA SER A 87 -4.51 -16.41 -15.15
C SER A 87 -5.29 -16.81 -13.91
N GLN A 88 -6.61 -16.84 -13.99
CA GLN A 88 -7.46 -17.27 -12.87
C GLN A 88 -7.15 -18.70 -12.43
N SER A 89 -6.76 -19.58 -13.36
CA SER A 89 -6.31 -20.94 -13.05
C SER A 89 -5.04 -20.96 -12.22
N ARG A 90 -4.06 -20.10 -12.53
CA ARG A 90 -2.83 -19.94 -11.75
C ARG A 90 -3.13 -19.39 -10.36
N VAL A 91 -3.95 -18.34 -10.26
CA VAL A 91 -4.40 -17.79 -8.97
C VAL A 91 -5.08 -18.87 -8.11
N ALA A 92 -5.95 -19.69 -8.71
CA ALA A 92 -6.61 -20.79 -8.02
C ALA A 92 -5.60 -21.80 -7.46
N LYS A 93 -4.62 -22.20 -8.27
CA LYS A 93 -3.55 -23.12 -7.86
C LYS A 93 -2.69 -22.53 -6.75
N ASP A 94 -2.18 -21.33 -6.95
CA ASP A 94 -1.19 -20.70 -6.07
C ASP A 94 -1.80 -20.33 -4.69
N LEU A 95 -3.09 -20.02 -4.65
CA LEU A 95 -3.81 -19.72 -3.40
C LEU A 95 -4.56 -20.91 -2.79
N GLY A 96 -4.57 -22.07 -3.45
CA GLY A 96 -5.34 -23.24 -3.02
C GLY A 96 -6.86 -22.97 -2.99
N LEU A 97 -7.36 -22.20 -3.96
CA LEU A 97 -8.76 -21.80 -4.07
C LEU A 97 -9.47 -22.63 -5.14
N GLN A 98 -10.77 -22.88 -4.95
CA GLN A 98 -11.61 -23.45 -6.00
C GLN A 98 -11.75 -22.46 -7.17
N LYS A 99 -11.69 -22.98 -8.41
CA LYS A 99 -11.83 -22.18 -9.64
C LYS A 99 -13.11 -21.34 -9.66
N SER A 100 -14.22 -21.90 -9.15
CA SER A 100 -15.51 -21.20 -9.02
C SER A 100 -15.42 -19.98 -8.11
N ASN A 101 -14.71 -20.08 -6.98
CA ASN A 101 -14.52 -18.98 -6.04
C ASN A 101 -13.62 -17.88 -6.64
N VAL A 102 -12.56 -18.28 -7.35
CA VAL A 102 -11.69 -17.33 -8.06
C VAL A 102 -12.46 -16.60 -9.14
N SER A 103 -13.24 -17.31 -9.96
CA SER A 103 -14.05 -16.70 -11.01
C SER A 103 -15.06 -15.68 -10.45
N ARG A 104 -15.77 -16.03 -9.37
CA ARG A 104 -16.69 -15.12 -8.68
C ARG A 104 -15.97 -13.89 -8.13
N ALA A 105 -14.79 -14.08 -7.55
CA ALA A 105 -13.99 -12.98 -7.02
C ALA A 105 -13.52 -12.03 -8.14
N PHE A 106 -12.98 -12.55 -9.24
CA PHE A 106 -12.62 -11.71 -10.39
C PHE A 106 -13.81 -10.94 -10.95
N LYS A 107 -14.99 -11.57 -11.03
CA LYS A 107 -16.22 -10.88 -11.40
C LYS A 107 -16.52 -9.70 -10.46
N GLU A 108 -16.45 -9.90 -9.15
CA GLU A 108 -16.61 -8.82 -8.16
C GLU A 108 -15.58 -7.69 -8.37
N LEU A 109 -14.32 -8.02 -8.65
CA LEU A 109 -13.26 -7.04 -8.86
C LEU A 109 -13.49 -6.18 -10.12
N PHE A 110 -13.97 -6.78 -11.21
CA PHE A 110 -14.34 -6.03 -12.43
C PHE A 110 -15.61 -5.20 -12.22
N GLU A 111 -16.64 -5.74 -11.56
CA GLU A 111 -17.89 -5.03 -11.28
C GLU A 111 -17.68 -3.79 -10.40
N LYS A 112 -16.79 -3.90 -9.41
CA LYS A 112 -16.42 -2.79 -8.53
C LYS A 112 -15.40 -1.84 -9.15
N LYS A 113 -15.02 -2.04 -10.41
CA LYS A 113 -13.99 -1.27 -11.13
C LYS A 113 -12.66 -1.20 -10.39
N ILE A 114 -12.30 -2.27 -9.68
CA ILE A 114 -10.96 -2.42 -9.09
C ILE A 114 -9.99 -2.92 -10.16
N LEU A 115 -10.49 -3.81 -11.02
CA LEU A 115 -9.81 -4.24 -12.23
C LEU A 115 -10.57 -3.73 -13.44
N ILE A 116 -9.84 -3.31 -14.46
CA ILE A 116 -10.38 -2.98 -15.78
C ILE A 116 -9.63 -3.77 -16.84
N ARG A 117 -10.31 -4.09 -17.93
CA ARG A 117 -9.70 -4.66 -19.13
C ARG A 117 -9.63 -3.56 -20.18
N ASN A 118 -8.44 -3.29 -20.70
CA ASN A 118 -8.28 -2.37 -21.81
C ASN A 118 -8.65 -3.09 -23.10
N ALA A 119 -9.44 -2.44 -23.95
CA ALA A 119 -9.91 -3.00 -25.21
C ALA A 119 -8.83 -2.99 -26.31
N GLU A 120 -7.80 -2.14 -26.20
CA GLU A 120 -6.78 -1.96 -27.22
C GLU A 120 -5.68 -3.04 -27.14
N ASP A 121 -5.27 -3.43 -25.94
CA ASP A 121 -4.17 -4.38 -25.71
C ASP A 121 -4.59 -5.67 -24.96
N ASP A 122 -5.87 -5.81 -24.63
CA ASP A 122 -6.45 -6.91 -23.87
C ASP A 122 -5.81 -7.16 -22.48
N HIS A 123 -5.03 -6.19 -21.98
CA HIS A 123 -4.41 -6.25 -20.66
C HIS A 123 -5.40 -5.88 -19.56
N VAL A 124 -5.09 -6.34 -18.34
CA VAL A 124 -5.86 -6.02 -17.15
C VAL A 124 -5.07 -5.08 -16.26
N TYR A 125 -5.74 -4.06 -15.75
CA TYR A 125 -5.16 -2.99 -14.95
C TYR A 125 -5.87 -2.86 -13.62
N PHE A 126 -5.16 -2.40 -12.59
CA PHE A 126 -5.77 -1.84 -11.40
C PHE A 126 -6.27 -0.41 -11.67
N GLU A 127 -7.53 -0.16 -11.34
CA GLU A 127 -8.22 1.12 -11.44
C GLU A 127 -8.58 1.57 -10.01
N LEU A 128 -7.62 2.18 -9.31
CA LEU A 128 -7.73 2.57 -7.89
C LEU A 128 -7.06 3.90 -7.60
#